data_AF-A0AA88I9H6-F1
#
_entry.id   AF-A0AA88I9H6-F1
#
_cell.length_a   1.000
_cell.length_b   1.000
_cell.length_c   1.000
_cell.angle_alpha   90.00
_cell.angle_beta   90.00
_cell.angle_gamma   90.00
#
_symmetry.space_group_name_H-M   'P 1'
#
loop_
_entity.id
_entity.type
_entity.pdbx_description
1 polymer ?
#
loop_
_entity_poly.entity_id
_entity_poly.type
_entity_poly.pdbx_seq_one_letter_code
_entity_poly.pdbx_strand_id
1 'polypeptide(L)'
;MNEKSVAVLLDMLKDVIGSFKVPGGKFNASQICSRIQYLHQRTIEENIELLRIENSRLNEVVNLQKELERIKSQKNGQICVPAPQQASYAQALKGPETFSVILEPVSAEKRNRMNFDEAMQVTESISRVVKGENSDFSVKKVVPAKEGRVILELGSKRELEAAMSVLTEKVSDTKYKPKEVKKHFPRMLVNGAPSPQVKDESEKYLLQCNPEIQRMANEGESFRIITILENASKRKVVVEVSPKIRQFILSQRGLRIGFILASCDDYVHLIRCSKCCLYGHRKTDCRADEVCSWCMGPHTYENCDKSFSSRPNCRACVKNKLKSDGHAAYELSKCPVAKKLTARLKNNIQFN
;
A
#
# COMPACT_ATOMS: atom_id res chain seq x y z
N MET A 1 5.81 31.00 -50.88
CA MET A 1 5.41 29.68 -51.41
C MET A 1 6.24 29.41 -52.65
N ASN A 2 6.91 28.26 -52.76
CA ASN A 2 7.72 27.94 -53.94
C ASN A 2 6.81 27.43 -55.08
N GLU A 3 7.28 27.48 -56.34
CA GLU A 3 6.51 27.06 -57.52
C GLU A 3 6.03 25.59 -57.45
N LYS A 4 6.78 24.71 -56.77
CA LYS A 4 6.38 23.31 -56.53
C LYS A 4 5.20 23.21 -55.56
N SER A 5 5.08 24.10 -54.58
CA SER A 5 3.93 24.15 -53.66
C SER A 5 2.65 24.60 -54.37
N VAL A 6 2.77 25.49 -55.36
CA VAL A 6 1.64 25.94 -56.20
C VAL A 6 1.19 24.82 -57.15
N ALA A 7 2.15 24.07 -57.72
CA ALA A 7 1.84 22.92 -58.58
C ALA A 7 1.11 21.80 -57.83
N VAL A 8 1.52 21.48 -56.60
CA VAL A 8 0.84 20.48 -55.75
C VAL A 8 -0.57 20.93 -55.37
N LEU A 9 -0.78 22.21 -55.05
CA LEU A 9 -2.11 22.75 -54.78
C LEU A 9 -3.02 22.73 -56.02
N LEU A 10 -2.48 23.02 -57.21
CA LEU A 10 -3.21 22.93 -58.48
C LEU A 10 -3.57 21.49 -58.85
N ASP A 11 -2.72 20.51 -58.54
CA ASP A 11 -3.02 19.09 -58.75
C ASP A 11 -4.07 18.58 -57.77
N MET A 12 -3.98 18.96 -56.50
CA MET A 12 -5.01 18.67 -55.49
C MET A 12 -6.36 19.32 -55.84
N LEU A 13 -6.35 20.52 -56.44
CA LEU A 13 -7.57 21.16 -56.95
C LEU A 13 -8.14 20.46 -58.18
N LYS A 14 -7.32 19.87 -59.06
CA LYS A 14 -7.78 19.09 -60.21
C LYS A 14 -8.49 17.81 -59.78
N ASP A 15 -8.02 17.12 -58.75
CA ASP A 15 -8.69 15.93 -58.21
C ASP A 15 -10.02 16.25 -57.52
N VAL A 16 -10.10 17.40 -56.86
CA VAL A 16 -11.34 17.90 -56.24
C VAL A 16 -12.36 18.37 -57.29
N ILE A 17 -11.91 19.01 -58.38
CA ILE A 17 -12.79 19.53 -59.45
C ILE A 17 -13.17 18.44 -60.46
N GLY A 18 -12.28 17.47 -60.73
CA GLY A 18 -12.50 16.39 -61.70
C GLY A 18 -13.59 15.38 -61.32
N SER A 19 -14.02 15.38 -60.06
CA SER A 19 -14.97 14.39 -59.51
C SER A 19 -16.39 14.93 -59.30
N PHE A 20 -16.68 16.20 -59.58
CA PHE A 20 -18.03 16.78 -59.42
C PHE A 20 -18.83 16.75 -60.74
N LYS A 21 -19.37 15.59 -61.12
CA LYS A 21 -20.57 15.54 -61.97
C LYS A 21 -21.80 15.68 -61.07
N VAL A 22 -22.28 16.91 -60.90
CA VAL A 22 -23.57 17.16 -60.24
C VAL A 22 -24.68 17.05 -61.30
N PRO A 23 -25.74 16.24 -61.10
CA PRO A 23 -26.88 16.23 -62.00
C PRO A 23 -27.69 17.52 -61.78
N GLY A 24 -27.77 18.37 -62.82
CA GLY A 24 -28.66 19.54 -62.85
C GLY A 24 -28.06 20.83 -62.29
N GLY A 25 -27.25 21.53 -63.09
CA GLY A 25 -26.88 22.93 -62.86
C GLY A 25 -25.40 23.24 -63.16
N LYS A 26 -25.14 24.11 -64.14
CA LYS A 26 -23.80 24.65 -64.41
C LYS A 26 -23.47 25.69 -63.35
N PHE A 27 -22.70 25.34 -62.32
CA PHE A 27 -22.09 26.35 -61.44
C PHE A 27 -20.91 27.00 -62.16
N ASN A 28 -20.92 28.33 -62.29
CA ASN A 28 -19.80 29.03 -62.89
C ASN A 28 -18.62 29.10 -61.90
N ALA A 29 -17.38 29.21 -62.38
CA ALA A 29 -16.19 29.23 -61.52
C ALA A 29 -16.25 30.32 -60.43
N SER A 30 -16.96 31.42 -60.70
CA SER A 30 -17.20 32.51 -59.74
C SER A 30 -18.03 32.06 -58.52
N GLN A 31 -19.06 31.22 -58.71
CA GLN A 31 -19.87 30.67 -57.62
C GLN A 31 -19.07 29.71 -56.73
N ILE A 32 -18.18 28.90 -57.31
CA ILE A 32 -17.30 27.99 -56.56
C ILE A 32 -16.28 28.80 -55.75
N CYS A 33 -15.61 29.78 -56.36
CA CYS A 33 -14.67 30.67 -55.67
C CYS A 33 -15.34 31.40 -54.51
N SER A 34 -16.55 31.95 -54.72
CA SER A 34 -17.32 32.63 -53.68
C SER A 34 -17.64 31.71 -52.50
N ARG A 35 -17.96 30.44 -52.78
CA ARG A 35 -18.24 29.45 -51.73
C ARG A 35 -17.00 29.04 -50.96
N ILE A 36 -15.86 28.85 -51.63
CA ILE A 36 -14.58 28.56 -50.98
C ILE A 36 -14.14 29.73 -50.10
N GLN A 37 -14.27 30.96 -50.60
CA GLN A 37 -13.94 32.16 -49.84
C GLN A 37 -14.81 32.31 -48.59
N TYR A 38 -16.12 32.02 -48.70
CA TYR A 38 -17.03 31.98 -47.56
C TYR A 38 -16.63 30.91 -46.52
N LEU A 39 -16.32 29.69 -46.97
CA LEU A 39 -15.90 28.61 -46.07
C LEU A 39 -14.58 28.95 -45.36
N HIS A 40 -13.62 29.51 -46.09
CA HIS A 40 -12.34 29.92 -45.54
C HIS A 40 -12.51 31.04 -44.49
N GLN A 41 -13.34 32.04 -44.79
CA GLN A 41 -13.68 33.12 -43.86
C GLN A 41 -14.31 32.57 -42.58
N ARG A 42 -15.26 31.63 -42.71
CA ARG A 42 -15.89 30.98 -41.55
C ARG A 42 -14.89 30.16 -40.72
N THR A 43 -13.99 29.42 -41.36
CA THR A 43 -12.94 28.67 -40.64
C THR A 43 -11.99 29.62 -39.89
N ILE A 44 -11.65 30.78 -40.47
CA ILE A 44 -10.85 31.80 -39.78
C ILE A 44 -11.60 32.31 -38.54
N GLU A 45 -12.89 32.60 -38.66
CA GLU A 45 -13.71 33.08 -37.55
C GLU A 45 -13.82 32.05 -36.42
N GLU A 46 -14.03 30.76 -36.75
CA GLU A 46 -14.05 29.66 -35.78
C GLU A 46 -12.70 29.52 -35.04
N ASN A 47 -11.57 29.64 -35.75
CA ASN A 47 -10.24 29.59 -35.15
C ASN A 47 -9.93 30.80 -34.24
N ILE A 48 -10.39 32.00 -34.62
CA ILE A 48 -10.25 33.21 -33.79
C ILE A 48 -10.99 33.01 -32.47
N GLU A 49 -12.19 32.42 -32.50
CA GLU A 49 -12.98 32.18 -31.30
C GLU A 49 -12.32 31.14 -30.39
N LEU A 50 -11.75 30.07 -30.95
CA LEU A 50 -10.96 29.09 -30.17
C LEU A 50 -9.76 29.74 -29.50
N LEU A 51 -9.02 30.61 -30.21
CA LEU A 51 -7.89 31.35 -29.64
C LEU A 51 -8.31 32.30 -28.52
N ARG A 52 -9.50 32.90 -28.59
CA ARG A 52 -10.04 33.74 -27.51
C ARG A 52 -10.32 32.90 -26.25
N ILE A 53 -10.93 31.72 -26.42
CA ILE A 53 -11.20 30.80 -25.31
C ILE A 53 -9.90 30.35 -24.64
N GLU A 54 -8.89 30.01 -25.43
CA GLU A 54 -7.59 29.56 -24.92
C GLU A 54 -6.84 30.68 -24.17
N ASN A 55 -6.86 31.90 -24.68
CA ASN A 55 -6.31 33.06 -23.97
C ASN A 55 -7.06 33.36 -22.66
N SER A 56 -8.37 33.16 -22.61
CA SER A 56 -9.14 33.29 -21.35
C SER A 56 -8.67 32.26 -20.31
N ARG A 57 -8.48 31.00 -20.71
CA ARG A 57 -7.96 29.94 -19.82
C ARG A 57 -6.55 30.24 -19.34
N LEU A 58 -5.68 30.77 -20.21
CA LEU A 58 -4.33 31.18 -19.81
C LEU A 58 -4.36 32.29 -18.76
N ASN A 59 -5.25 33.27 -18.91
CA ASN A 59 -5.44 34.34 -17.92
C ASN A 59 -5.93 33.80 -16.57
N GLU A 60 -6.82 32.80 -16.56
CA GLU A 60 -7.24 32.11 -15.33
C GLU A 60 -6.05 31.40 -14.64
N VAL A 61 -5.22 30.68 -15.40
CA VAL A 61 -4.02 30.02 -14.85
C VAL A 61 -3.07 31.04 -14.23
N VAL A 62 -2.83 32.18 -14.89
CA VAL A 62 -1.99 33.27 -14.35
C VAL A 62 -2.59 33.84 -13.06
N ASN A 63 -3.90 34.01 -12.98
CA ASN A 63 -4.56 34.49 -11.77
C ASN A 63 -4.44 33.49 -10.62
N LEU A 64 -4.63 32.20 -10.87
CA LEU A 64 -4.45 31.14 -9.88
C LEU A 64 -3.00 31.06 -9.38
N GLN A 65 -2.02 31.29 -10.25
CA GLN A 65 -0.61 31.37 -9.85
C GLN A 65 -0.35 32.55 -8.90
N LYS A 66 -0.88 33.74 -9.21
CA LYS A 66 -0.79 34.91 -8.32
C LYS A 66 -1.47 34.67 -6.97
N GLU A 67 -2.60 33.96 -6.96
CA GLU A 67 -3.32 33.62 -5.74
C GLU A 67 -2.54 32.61 -4.87
N LEU A 68 -1.92 31.61 -5.49
CA LEU A 68 -1.00 30.69 -4.81
C LEU A 68 0.20 31.43 -4.20
N GLU A 69 0.77 32.40 -4.90
CA GLU A 69 1.85 33.23 -4.38
C GLU A 69 1.40 34.09 -3.20
N ARG A 70 0.20 34.68 -3.25
CA ARG A 70 -0.38 35.40 -2.11
C ARG A 70 -0.58 34.49 -0.91
N ILE A 71 -1.09 33.27 -1.10
CA ILE A 71 -1.28 32.28 -0.02
C ILE A 71 0.07 31.87 0.58
N LYS A 72 1.11 31.69 -0.25
CA LYS A 72 2.48 31.41 0.22
C LYS A 72 3.05 32.58 1.03
N SER A 73 2.87 33.81 0.57
CA SER A 73 3.33 35.02 1.27
C SER A 73 2.58 35.28 2.57
N GLN A 74 1.26 35.00 2.62
CA GLN A 74 0.47 35.06 3.85
C GLN A 74 0.94 34.02 4.89
N LYS A 75 1.36 32.83 4.46
CA LYS A 75 1.97 31.83 5.36
C LYS A 75 3.36 32.23 5.86
N ASN A 76 4.13 33.02 5.12
CA ASN A 76 5.45 33.50 5.55
C ASN A 76 5.40 34.72 6.50
N GLY A 77 4.24 35.38 6.62
CA GLY A 77 4.04 36.54 7.52
C GLY A 77 3.64 36.20 8.97
N GLN A 78 3.27 34.94 9.25
CA GLN A 78 3.22 34.42 10.61
C GLN A 78 4.54 33.71 10.90
N ILE A 79 5.48 34.46 11.48
CA ILE A 79 6.56 33.85 12.27
C ILE A 79 5.89 33.22 13.48
N CYS A 80 5.31 32.04 13.30
CA CYS A 80 5.20 31.08 14.37
C CYS A 80 6.65 30.71 14.67
N VAL A 81 7.18 31.21 15.80
CA VAL A 81 8.32 30.59 16.47
C VAL A 81 8.11 29.09 16.35
N PRO A 82 9.03 28.30 15.77
CA PRO A 82 8.83 26.88 15.67
C PRO A 82 8.64 26.38 17.09
N ALA A 83 7.38 26.06 17.44
CA ALA A 83 7.10 25.27 18.62
C ALA A 83 8.04 24.07 18.51
N PRO A 84 8.80 23.74 19.57
CA PRO A 84 9.81 22.68 19.52
C PRO A 84 9.16 21.49 18.84
N GLN A 85 9.72 21.05 17.71
CA GLN A 85 9.12 20.07 16.81
C GLN A 85 8.46 18.95 17.61
N GLN A 86 7.16 19.09 17.87
CA GLN A 86 6.44 18.04 18.55
C GLN A 86 6.26 17.00 17.47
N ALA A 87 6.94 15.87 17.68
CA ALA A 87 6.79 14.65 16.92
C ALA A 87 5.32 14.52 16.52
N SER A 88 5.04 14.42 15.21
CA SER A 88 3.67 14.18 14.74
C SER A 88 3.09 12.99 15.52
N TYR A 89 1.78 12.90 15.70
CA TYR A 89 1.18 11.77 16.44
C TYR A 89 1.70 10.39 15.95
N ALA A 90 2.07 10.27 14.66
CA ALA A 90 2.73 9.10 14.10
C ALA A 90 4.21 8.95 14.53
N GLN A 91 4.97 10.04 14.67
CA GLN A 91 6.32 10.04 15.26
C GLN A 91 6.30 9.85 16.79
N ALA A 92 5.28 10.33 17.51
CA ALA A 92 5.09 10.08 18.94
C ALA A 92 4.73 8.60 19.23
N LEU A 93 4.13 7.90 18.24
CA LEU A 93 3.88 6.46 18.28
C LEU A 93 5.05 5.62 17.76
N LYS A 94 6.01 6.21 17.05
CA LYS A 94 7.30 5.55 16.77
C LYS A 94 8.08 5.57 18.08
N GLY A 95 7.84 4.55 18.90
CA GLY A 95 8.74 4.25 20.01
C GLY A 95 10.19 4.14 19.51
N PRO A 96 11.17 4.25 20.42
CA PRO A 96 12.58 4.07 20.06
C PRO A 96 12.75 2.77 19.27
N GLU A 97 13.65 2.75 18.28
CA GLU A 97 13.94 1.51 17.57
C GLU A 97 14.38 0.45 18.59
N THR A 98 13.56 -0.59 18.73
CA THR A 98 13.84 -1.72 19.60
C THR A 98 14.40 -2.85 18.76
N PHE A 99 15.50 -3.43 19.24
CA PHE A 99 16.07 -4.64 18.67
C PHE A 99 15.58 -5.82 19.47
N SER A 100 15.41 -6.99 18.86
CA SER A 100 14.88 -8.14 19.61
C SER A 100 15.49 -9.46 19.20
N VAL A 101 15.69 -10.33 20.19
CA VAL A 101 16.07 -11.73 20.02
C VAL A 101 14.91 -12.60 20.46
N ILE A 102 14.51 -13.55 19.64
CA ILE A 102 13.60 -14.63 20.01
C ILE A 102 14.42 -15.84 20.44
N LEU A 103 14.07 -16.41 21.57
CA LEU A 103 14.50 -17.73 22.01
C LEU A 103 13.41 -18.74 21.64
N GLU A 104 13.70 -19.61 20.68
CA GLU A 104 12.79 -20.65 20.23
C GLU A 104 13.12 -21.99 20.89
N PRO A 105 12.16 -22.69 21.51
CA PRO A 105 12.44 -24.00 22.07
C PRO A 105 12.78 -25.01 20.97
N VAL A 106 13.79 -25.84 21.21
CA VAL A 106 14.28 -26.87 20.27
C VAL A 106 13.26 -28.02 20.13
N SER A 107 12.48 -28.29 21.17
CA SER A 107 11.39 -29.27 21.11
C SER A 107 10.15 -28.67 20.43
N ALA A 108 9.78 -29.19 19.26
CA ALA A 108 8.67 -28.73 18.42
C ALA A 108 7.26 -29.04 18.97
N GLU A 109 7.10 -29.29 20.27
CA GLU A 109 5.78 -29.49 20.86
C GLU A 109 5.01 -28.17 20.84
N LYS A 110 3.80 -28.19 20.27
CA LYS A 110 2.88 -27.05 20.29
C LYS A 110 2.42 -26.77 21.72
N ARG A 111 3.21 -25.99 22.46
CA ARG A 111 2.87 -25.53 23.80
C ARG A 111 1.96 -24.31 23.74
N ASN A 112 1.11 -24.18 24.75
CA ASN A 112 0.34 -22.96 24.97
C ASN A 112 1.29 -21.77 25.20
N ARG A 113 0.75 -20.55 25.13
CA ARG A 113 1.50 -19.35 25.49
C ARG A 113 1.98 -19.49 26.93
N MET A 114 3.28 -19.31 27.15
CA MET A 114 3.83 -19.29 28.50
C MET A 114 3.20 -18.17 29.32
N ASN A 115 3.04 -18.42 30.62
CA ASN A 115 2.74 -17.34 31.55
C ASN A 115 4.01 -16.47 31.79
N PHE A 116 3.84 -15.34 32.47
CA PHE A 116 4.94 -14.41 32.70
C PHE A 116 6.03 -15.03 33.59
N ASP A 117 5.64 -15.82 34.60
CA ASP A 117 6.56 -16.42 35.57
C ASP A 117 7.43 -17.51 34.93
N GLU A 118 6.85 -18.35 34.06
CA GLU A 118 7.58 -19.33 33.25
C GLU A 118 8.60 -18.67 32.33
N ALA A 119 8.22 -17.57 31.66
CA ALA A 119 9.16 -16.82 30.83
C ALA A 119 10.25 -16.15 31.65
N MET A 120 9.94 -15.70 32.87
CA MET A 120 10.92 -15.16 33.80
C MET A 120 11.89 -16.25 34.26
N GLN A 121 11.42 -17.47 34.56
CA GLN A 121 12.28 -18.61 34.92
C GLN A 121 13.22 -19.02 33.77
N VAL A 122 12.73 -19.03 32.53
CA VAL A 122 13.56 -19.27 31.34
C VAL A 122 14.60 -18.16 31.20
N THR A 123 14.19 -16.90 31.37
CA THR A 123 15.11 -15.76 31.31
C THR A 123 16.14 -15.81 32.43
N GLU A 124 15.75 -16.22 33.64
CA GLU A 124 16.65 -16.33 34.78
C GLU A 124 17.66 -17.46 34.55
N SER A 125 17.21 -18.60 34.04
CA SER A 125 18.07 -19.74 33.65
C SER A 125 19.09 -19.30 32.60
N ILE A 126 18.65 -18.54 31.60
CA ILE A 126 19.53 -17.99 30.56
C ILE A 126 20.45 -16.91 31.15
N SER A 127 19.96 -16.07 32.08
CA SER A 127 20.77 -15.05 32.74
C SER A 127 21.87 -15.66 33.60
N ARG A 128 21.64 -16.82 34.23
CA ARG A 128 22.68 -17.55 34.98
C ARG A 128 23.78 -18.09 34.06
N VAL A 129 23.41 -18.52 32.86
CA VAL A 129 24.36 -18.94 31.82
C VAL A 129 25.15 -17.75 31.26
N VAL A 130 24.53 -16.55 31.20
CA VAL A 130 25.13 -15.33 30.63
C VAL A 130 25.98 -14.54 31.65
N LYS A 131 25.57 -14.46 32.92
CA LYS A 131 26.19 -13.65 34.00
C LYS A 131 27.60 -14.09 34.42
N GLY A 132 28.14 -15.18 33.86
CA GLY A 132 29.50 -15.63 34.15
C GLY A 132 30.59 -14.67 33.66
N GLU A 133 30.28 -13.75 32.74
CA GLU A 133 31.23 -12.78 32.19
C GLU A 133 30.54 -11.44 31.89
N ASN A 134 31.32 -10.37 31.75
CA ASN A 134 30.87 -9.03 31.35
C ASN A 134 30.09 -9.07 30.03
N SER A 135 28.78 -9.30 30.10
CA SER A 135 27.91 -9.24 28.94
C SER A 135 27.63 -7.77 28.60
N ASP A 136 28.15 -7.32 27.46
CA ASP A 136 28.02 -5.97 26.91
C ASP A 136 26.59 -5.58 26.47
N PHE A 137 25.56 -6.25 26.99
CA PHE A 137 24.16 -6.00 26.63
C PHE A 137 23.22 -6.02 27.83
N SER A 138 22.22 -5.13 27.80
CA SER A 138 21.16 -5.04 28.81
C SER A 138 19.79 -5.36 28.20
N VAL A 139 19.04 -6.27 28.83
CA VAL A 139 17.67 -6.61 28.41
C VAL A 139 16.70 -5.57 28.97
N LYS A 140 16.03 -4.81 28.09
CA LYS A 140 15.03 -3.81 28.49
C LYS A 140 13.72 -4.45 28.92
N LYS A 141 13.32 -5.51 28.23
CA LYS A 141 12.03 -6.15 28.44
C LYS A 141 12.04 -7.59 27.99
N VAL A 142 11.34 -8.42 28.74
CA VAL A 142 11.07 -9.83 28.43
C VAL A 142 9.60 -9.97 28.08
N VAL A 143 9.31 -10.58 26.93
CA VAL A 143 7.93 -10.80 26.46
C VAL A 143 7.67 -12.29 26.22
N PRO A 144 6.75 -12.93 26.97
CA PRO A 144 6.30 -14.28 26.68
C PRO A 144 5.48 -14.32 25.38
N ALA A 145 5.90 -15.19 24.46
CA ALA A 145 5.27 -15.43 23.17
C ALA A 145 4.61 -16.81 23.09
N LYS A 146 3.92 -17.09 21.98
CA LYS A 146 3.27 -18.38 21.73
C LYS A 146 4.31 -19.48 21.51
N GLU A 147 3.91 -20.73 21.73
CA GLU A 147 4.74 -21.92 21.46
C GLU A 147 6.02 -21.93 22.31
N GLY A 148 5.93 -21.46 23.55
CA GLY A 148 7.07 -21.44 24.46
C GLY A 148 8.22 -20.53 24.02
N ARG A 149 7.97 -19.53 23.17
CA ARG A 149 8.98 -18.55 22.77
C ARG A 149 9.12 -17.43 23.79
N VAL A 150 10.35 -16.92 23.96
CA VAL A 150 10.65 -15.75 24.78
C VAL A 150 11.30 -14.68 23.89
N ILE A 151 10.78 -13.45 23.91
CA ILE A 151 11.36 -12.31 23.19
C ILE A 151 12.11 -11.44 24.18
N LEU A 152 13.38 -11.15 23.88
CA LEU A 152 14.21 -10.21 24.61
C LEU A 152 14.31 -8.91 23.81
N GLU A 153 13.79 -7.80 24.34
CA GLU A 153 13.94 -6.47 23.74
C GLU A 153 15.24 -5.82 24.24
N LEU A 154 16.02 -5.30 23.29
CA LEU A 154 17.33 -4.68 23.47
C LEU A 154 17.28 -3.23 23.00
N GLY A 155 18.21 -2.43 23.51
CA GLY A 155 18.24 -0.98 23.31
C GLY A 155 18.98 -0.51 22.07
N SER A 156 19.88 -1.32 21.51
CA SER A 156 20.67 -0.93 20.33
C SER A 156 21.06 -2.13 19.45
N LYS A 157 21.51 -1.84 18.23
CA LYS A 157 22.05 -2.85 17.31
C LYS A 157 23.32 -3.51 17.85
N ARG A 158 24.19 -2.74 18.53
CA ARG A 158 25.40 -3.27 19.17
C ARG A 158 25.06 -4.29 20.25
N GLU A 159 24.08 -3.98 21.10
CA GLU A 159 23.58 -4.90 22.12
C GLU A 159 22.94 -6.16 21.49
N LEU A 160 22.26 -6.01 20.34
CA LEU A 160 21.73 -7.15 19.59
C LEU A 160 22.82 -8.09 19.09
N GLU A 161 23.87 -7.54 18.49
CA GLU A 161 25.01 -8.31 17.99
C GLU A 161 25.73 -9.03 19.15
N ALA A 162 25.99 -8.32 20.26
CA ALA A 162 26.57 -8.90 21.47
C ALA A 162 25.69 -10.01 22.06
N ALA A 163 24.39 -9.76 22.20
CA ALA A 163 23.43 -10.76 22.70
C ALA A 163 23.35 -11.98 21.78
N MET A 164 23.29 -11.78 20.46
CA MET A 164 23.24 -12.89 19.51
C MET A 164 24.50 -13.75 19.57
N SER A 165 25.69 -13.15 19.71
CA SER A 165 26.95 -13.89 19.86
C SER A 165 26.93 -14.76 21.13
N VAL A 166 26.68 -14.15 22.29
CA VAL A 166 26.69 -14.84 23.59
C VAL A 166 25.60 -15.90 23.69
N LEU A 167 24.38 -15.59 23.22
CA LEU A 167 23.27 -16.55 23.26
C LEU A 167 23.52 -17.71 22.28
N THR A 168 24.08 -17.45 21.10
CA THR A 168 24.33 -18.54 20.13
C THR A 168 25.41 -19.49 20.65
N GLU A 169 26.43 -18.98 21.32
CA GLU A 169 27.48 -19.81 21.92
C GLU A 169 26.97 -20.61 23.13
N LYS A 170 26.34 -19.93 24.11
CA LYS A 170 26.05 -20.55 25.41
C LYS A 170 24.65 -21.17 25.53
N VAL A 171 23.70 -20.74 24.70
CA VAL A 171 22.30 -21.18 24.79
C VAL A 171 21.97 -22.24 23.74
N SER A 172 22.76 -22.39 22.68
CA SER A 172 22.54 -23.45 21.67
C SER A 172 22.64 -24.88 22.24
N ASP A 173 23.39 -25.07 23.33
CA ASP A 173 23.46 -26.33 24.08
C ASP A 173 22.30 -26.55 25.06
N THR A 174 21.42 -25.55 25.20
CA THR A 174 20.19 -25.63 26.01
C THR A 174 18.99 -26.01 25.15
N LYS A 175 17.82 -26.14 25.76
CA LYS A 175 16.54 -26.40 25.07
C LYS A 175 16.07 -25.24 24.16
N TYR A 176 16.87 -24.20 23.92
CA TYR A 176 16.48 -23.00 23.18
C TYR A 176 17.50 -22.58 22.11
N LYS A 177 16.99 -22.11 20.97
CA LYS A 177 17.78 -21.55 19.87
C LYS A 177 17.51 -20.05 19.72
N PRO A 178 18.52 -19.18 19.84
CA PRO A 178 18.35 -17.75 19.60
C PRO A 178 18.18 -17.44 18.10
N LYS A 179 17.30 -16.50 17.78
CA LYS A 179 17.08 -15.95 16.44
C LYS A 179 16.82 -14.45 16.52
N GLU A 180 17.43 -13.71 15.61
CA GLU A 180 17.14 -12.29 15.43
C GLU A 180 15.71 -12.09 14.91
N VAL A 181 14.98 -11.14 15.49
CA VAL A 181 13.67 -10.73 14.97
C VAL A 181 13.85 -9.75 13.82
N LYS A 182 13.80 -10.26 12.59
CA LYS A 182 13.77 -9.42 11.40
C LYS A 182 12.36 -8.91 11.14
N LYS A 183 12.24 -7.61 10.87
CA LYS A 183 11.01 -7.00 10.35
C LYS A 183 10.70 -7.59 8.97
N HIS A 184 9.42 -7.68 8.63
CA HIS A 184 8.97 -8.16 7.33
C HIS A 184 9.19 -7.11 6.24
N PHE A 185 9.43 -7.57 5.02
CA PHE A 185 9.36 -6.69 3.86
C PHE A 185 7.94 -6.17 3.63
N PRO A 186 7.81 -4.92 3.15
CA PRO A 186 6.52 -4.32 2.89
C PRO A 186 5.80 -5.07 1.78
N ARG A 187 4.48 -5.13 1.92
CA ARG A 187 3.58 -5.66 0.90
C ARG A 187 2.81 -4.54 0.28
N MET A 188 2.58 -4.61 -1.03
CA MET A 188 1.80 -3.65 -1.79
C MET A 188 0.67 -4.37 -2.52
N LEU A 189 -0.50 -3.75 -2.50
CA LEU A 189 -1.68 -4.18 -3.24
C LEU A 189 -1.70 -3.44 -4.58
N VAL A 190 -1.50 -4.17 -5.66
CA VAL A 190 -1.57 -3.68 -7.02
C VAL A 190 -3.03 -3.72 -7.48
N ASN A 191 -3.62 -2.55 -7.72
CA ASN A 191 -5.01 -2.42 -8.13
C ASN A 191 -5.14 -2.39 -9.66
N GLY A 192 -6.17 -3.07 -10.18
CA GLY A 192 -6.53 -2.95 -11.60
C GLY A 192 -5.70 -3.83 -12.53
N ALA A 193 -5.26 -5.00 -12.08
CA ALA A 193 -4.65 -5.99 -12.97
C ALA A 193 -5.73 -6.53 -13.92
N PRO A 194 -5.60 -6.38 -15.26
CA PRO A 194 -6.58 -6.86 -16.21
C PRO A 194 -6.61 -8.40 -16.27
N SER A 195 -7.81 -9.00 -16.35
CA SER A 195 -8.05 -10.42 -16.66
C SER A 195 -8.58 -10.51 -18.09
N PRO A 196 -8.08 -11.38 -19.01
CA PRO A 196 -7.48 -12.70 -18.81
C PRO A 196 -6.14 -12.94 -19.56
N GLN A 197 -5.36 -11.89 -19.84
CA GLN A 197 -4.07 -12.03 -20.55
C GLN A 197 -2.91 -12.43 -19.63
N VAL A 198 -3.16 -12.55 -18.33
CA VAL A 198 -2.18 -13.00 -17.35
C VAL A 198 -2.42 -14.50 -17.06
N LYS A 199 -2.33 -15.32 -18.11
CA LYS A 199 -2.08 -16.77 -17.93
C LYS A 199 -0.66 -17.02 -17.39
N ASP A 200 0.23 -16.04 -17.56
CA ASP A 200 1.58 -15.99 -17.01
C ASP A 200 1.71 -14.92 -15.91
N GLU A 201 0.99 -15.08 -14.78
CA GLU A 201 1.16 -14.27 -13.55
C GLU A 201 2.51 -14.55 -12.86
N SER A 202 3.57 -14.63 -13.67
CA SER A 202 4.92 -14.83 -13.20
C SER A 202 5.49 -13.49 -12.75
N GLU A 203 6.22 -13.52 -11.64
CA GLU A 203 7.07 -12.40 -11.21
C GLU A 203 7.92 -11.87 -12.37
N LYS A 204 8.37 -12.78 -13.26
CA LYS A 204 9.12 -12.45 -14.48
C LYS A 204 8.38 -11.47 -15.39
N TYR A 205 7.08 -11.64 -15.63
CA TYR A 205 6.31 -10.73 -16.47
C TYR A 205 6.24 -9.33 -15.87
N LEU A 206 5.99 -9.22 -14.56
CA LEU A 206 5.98 -7.91 -13.88
C LEU A 206 7.36 -7.25 -13.91
N LEU A 207 8.43 -8.02 -13.74
CA LEU A 207 9.80 -7.52 -13.84
C LEU A 207 10.13 -7.05 -15.26
N GLN A 208 9.73 -7.80 -16.30
CA GLN A 208 9.90 -7.40 -17.70
C GLN A 208 9.17 -6.08 -18.02
N CYS A 209 7.97 -5.87 -17.47
CA CYS A 209 7.23 -4.61 -17.63
C CYS A 209 7.89 -3.44 -16.87
N ASN A 210 8.77 -3.72 -15.91
CA ASN A 210 9.40 -2.72 -15.03
C ASN A 210 10.92 -2.94 -14.96
N PRO A 211 11.68 -2.59 -16.03
CA PRO A 211 13.12 -2.86 -16.13
C PRO A 211 13.97 -2.34 -14.95
N GLU A 212 13.59 -1.20 -14.38
CA GLU A 212 14.26 -0.63 -13.21
C GLU A 212 14.12 -1.53 -11.97
N ILE A 213 12.93 -2.08 -11.74
CA ILE A 213 12.69 -3.02 -10.64
C ILE A 213 13.44 -4.33 -10.90
N GLN A 214 13.51 -4.78 -12.15
CA GLN A 214 14.31 -5.95 -12.54
C GLN A 214 15.80 -5.73 -12.28
N ARG A 215 16.34 -4.55 -12.61
CA ARG A 215 17.73 -4.19 -12.30
C ARG A 215 17.99 -4.24 -10.79
N MET A 216 17.11 -3.61 -10.00
CA MET A 216 17.21 -3.63 -8.54
C MET A 216 17.14 -5.06 -7.98
N ALA A 217 16.26 -5.90 -8.54
CA ALA A 217 16.17 -7.30 -8.13
C ALA A 217 17.45 -8.09 -8.41
N ASN A 218 18.10 -7.83 -9.56
CA ASN A 218 19.40 -8.41 -9.90
C ASN A 218 20.54 -7.89 -9.00
N GLU A 219 20.42 -6.67 -8.46
CA GLU A 219 21.33 -6.10 -7.46
C GLU A 219 21.10 -6.65 -6.04
N GLY A 220 20.15 -7.58 -5.85
CA GLY A 220 19.88 -8.24 -4.58
C GLY A 220 18.64 -7.74 -3.82
N GLU A 221 17.87 -6.82 -4.40
CA GLU A 221 16.60 -6.40 -3.81
C GLU A 221 15.51 -7.47 -3.99
N SER A 222 14.62 -7.61 -3.00
CA SER A 222 13.57 -8.63 -3.05
C SER A 222 12.32 -8.11 -3.75
N PHE A 223 11.80 -8.86 -4.72
CA PHE A 223 10.49 -8.67 -5.33
C PHE A 223 9.81 -10.03 -5.48
N ARG A 224 8.61 -10.21 -4.91
CA ARG A 224 7.89 -11.48 -4.92
C ARG A 224 6.38 -11.30 -4.98
N ILE A 225 5.66 -12.13 -5.72
CA ILE A 225 4.20 -12.19 -5.67
C ILE A 225 3.80 -13.11 -4.51
N ILE A 226 2.95 -12.61 -3.61
CA ILE A 226 2.47 -13.37 -2.44
C ILE A 226 1.16 -14.07 -2.73
N THR A 227 0.21 -13.35 -3.33
CA THR A 227 -1.12 -13.89 -3.60
C THR A 227 -1.84 -13.04 -4.63
N ILE A 228 -2.72 -13.66 -5.41
CA ILE A 228 -3.69 -12.98 -6.26
C ILE A 228 -5.05 -13.04 -5.57
N LEU A 229 -5.65 -11.86 -5.39
CA LEU A 229 -6.99 -11.71 -4.85
C LEU A 229 -7.95 -11.55 -6.03
N GLU A 230 -8.77 -12.58 -6.25
CA GLU A 230 -9.82 -12.55 -7.25
C GLU A 230 -11.13 -12.07 -6.62
N ASN A 231 -11.66 -10.95 -7.12
CA ASN A 231 -13.06 -10.59 -6.92
C ASN A 231 -13.75 -10.60 -8.29
N ALA A 232 -15.06 -10.85 -8.30
CA ALA A 232 -15.92 -11.11 -9.48
C ALA A 232 -15.77 -10.15 -10.69
N SER A 233 -15.05 -9.04 -10.56
CA SER A 233 -14.81 -8.07 -11.65
C SER A 233 -13.40 -7.48 -11.69
N LYS A 234 -12.53 -7.74 -10.69
CA LYS A 234 -11.20 -7.12 -10.58
C LYS A 234 -10.22 -8.10 -9.92
N ARG A 235 -9.12 -8.43 -10.62
CA ARG A 235 -7.96 -9.07 -10.00
C ARG A 235 -7.10 -8.01 -9.30
N LYS A 236 -6.66 -8.31 -8.08
CA LYS A 236 -5.64 -7.54 -7.38
C LYS A 236 -4.47 -8.45 -7.04
N VAL A 237 -3.26 -7.94 -7.14
CA VAL A 237 -2.05 -8.73 -6.83
C VAL A 237 -1.42 -8.16 -5.58
N VAL A 238 -1.05 -9.03 -4.65
CA VAL A 238 -0.25 -8.65 -3.48
C VAL A 238 1.19 -9.01 -3.76
N VAL A 239 2.05 -8.00 -3.83
CA VAL A 239 3.50 -8.16 -3.98
C VAL A 239 4.20 -7.85 -2.67
N GLU A 240 5.24 -8.60 -2.33
CA GLU A 240 6.18 -8.30 -1.25
C GLU A 240 7.47 -7.78 -1.89
N VAL A 241 7.92 -6.62 -1.44
CA VAL A 241 9.03 -5.90 -2.07
C VAL A 241 9.97 -5.36 -1.00
N SER A 242 11.24 -5.16 -1.33
CA SER A 242 12.17 -4.48 -0.44
C SER A 242 11.78 -3.00 -0.24
N PRO A 243 12.29 -2.34 0.83
CA PRO A 243 12.01 -0.92 1.07
C PRO A 243 12.41 -0.02 -0.11
N LYS A 244 13.55 -0.33 -0.75
CA LYS A 244 14.08 0.39 -1.91
C LYS A 244 13.12 0.29 -3.10
N ILE A 245 12.67 -0.92 -3.43
CA ILE A 245 11.70 -1.14 -4.52
C ILE A 245 10.35 -0.48 -4.20
N ARG A 246 9.88 -0.55 -2.95
CA ARG A 246 8.66 0.16 -2.52
C ARG A 246 8.77 1.67 -2.78
N GLN A 247 9.86 2.28 -2.36
CA GLN A 247 10.07 3.72 -2.56
C GLN A 247 10.07 4.07 -4.04
N PHE A 248 10.69 3.22 -4.87
CA PHE A 248 10.64 3.37 -6.32
C PHE A 248 9.19 3.32 -6.85
N ILE A 249 8.41 2.29 -6.50
CA ILE A 249 7.00 2.14 -6.93
C ILE A 249 6.17 3.37 -6.52
N LEU A 250 6.35 3.87 -5.29
CA LEU A 250 5.65 5.07 -4.82
C LEU A 250 6.05 6.33 -5.60
N SER A 251 7.34 6.49 -5.95
CA SER A 251 7.80 7.62 -6.75
C SER A 251 7.22 7.61 -8.18
N GLN A 252 7.04 6.42 -8.75
CA GLN A 252 6.41 6.21 -10.06
C GLN A 252 4.86 6.20 -9.99
N ARG A 253 4.27 6.33 -8.81
CA ARG A 253 2.83 6.27 -8.53
C ARG A 253 2.16 4.94 -8.91
N GLY A 254 2.91 3.87 -9.09
CA GLY A 254 2.36 2.58 -9.50
C GLY A 254 3.38 1.62 -10.12
N LEU A 255 2.84 0.50 -10.61
CA LEU A 255 3.58 -0.56 -11.28
C LEU A 255 3.04 -0.72 -12.71
N ARG A 256 3.91 -0.87 -13.71
CA ARG A 256 3.47 -1.12 -15.09
C ARG A 256 3.03 -2.57 -15.26
N ILE A 257 1.87 -2.77 -15.90
CA ILE A 257 1.34 -4.07 -16.30
C ILE A 257 0.92 -3.93 -17.76
N GLY A 258 1.73 -4.49 -18.68
CA GLY A 258 1.59 -4.20 -20.10
C GLY A 258 1.74 -2.70 -20.38
N PHE A 259 0.72 -2.10 -20.98
CA PHE A 259 0.67 -0.65 -21.28
C PHE A 259 -0.03 0.18 -20.18
N ILE A 260 -0.52 -0.45 -19.11
CA ILE A 260 -1.29 0.21 -18.04
C ILE A 260 -0.38 0.48 -16.84
N LEU A 261 -0.51 1.68 -16.25
CA LEU A 261 0.08 1.98 -14.94
C LEU A 261 -0.93 1.64 -13.84
N ALA A 262 -0.69 0.55 -13.11
CA ALA A 262 -1.52 0.09 -12.01
C ALA A 262 -1.15 0.80 -10.71
N SER A 263 -2.14 1.38 -10.02
CA SER A 263 -1.92 2.00 -8.72
C SER A 263 -1.56 0.95 -7.66
N CYS A 264 -0.64 1.32 -6.76
CA CYS A 264 -0.14 0.43 -5.71
C CYS A 264 -0.29 1.10 -4.35
N ASP A 265 -0.92 0.40 -3.40
CA ASP A 265 -1.11 0.86 -2.02
C ASP A 265 -0.42 -0.06 -1.04
N ASP A 266 0.02 0.44 0.12
CA ASP A 266 0.53 -0.41 1.18
C ASP A 266 -0.54 -1.41 1.65
N TYR A 267 -0.15 -2.69 1.70
CA TYR A 267 -1.01 -3.78 2.09
C TYR A 267 -0.60 -4.36 3.44
N VAL A 268 -1.43 -4.11 4.46
CA VAL A 268 -1.25 -4.71 5.79
C VAL A 268 -2.39 -5.69 6.03
N HIS A 269 -2.07 -6.98 5.95
CA HIS A 269 -3.07 -8.03 6.11
C HIS A 269 -3.37 -8.32 7.58
N LEU A 270 -4.45 -7.74 8.11
CA LEU A 270 -4.99 -8.10 9.41
C LEU A 270 -5.95 -9.29 9.29
N ILE A 271 -5.51 -10.47 9.69
CA ILE A 271 -6.33 -11.69 9.65
C ILE A 271 -7.45 -11.59 10.70
N ARG A 272 -8.69 -11.75 10.25
CA ARG A 272 -9.87 -11.97 11.10
C ARG A 272 -10.37 -13.39 10.90
N CYS A 273 -10.58 -14.11 11.99
CA CYS A 273 -11.19 -15.43 11.94
C CYS A 273 -12.65 -15.31 11.51
N SER A 274 -13.06 -16.03 10.46
CA SER A 274 -14.45 -16.02 9.99
C SER A 274 -15.40 -16.79 10.90
N LYS A 275 -14.89 -17.68 11.78
CA LYS A 275 -15.70 -18.45 12.75
C LYS A 275 -15.99 -17.63 14.01
N CYS A 276 -14.96 -17.15 14.70
CA CYS A 276 -15.13 -16.49 16.00
C CYS A 276 -15.09 -14.95 15.92
N CYS A 277 -14.89 -14.36 14.74
CA CYS A 277 -14.80 -12.91 14.52
C CYS A 277 -13.69 -12.16 15.31
N LEU A 278 -12.73 -12.86 15.91
CA LEU A 278 -11.54 -12.27 16.53
C LEU A 278 -10.37 -12.19 15.54
N TYR A 279 -9.42 -11.30 15.82
CA TYR A 279 -8.22 -11.12 15.01
C TYR A 279 -7.09 -12.09 15.38
N GLY A 280 -6.18 -12.34 14.43
CA GLY A 280 -4.89 -12.99 14.67
C GLY A 280 -4.84 -14.51 14.45
N HIS A 281 -5.89 -15.12 13.91
CA HIS A 281 -5.89 -16.53 13.49
C HIS A 281 -6.93 -16.79 12.39
N ARG A 282 -6.75 -17.88 11.64
CA ARG A 282 -7.68 -18.34 10.59
C ARG A 282 -8.76 -19.25 11.18
N LYS A 283 -9.84 -19.51 10.43
CA LYS A 283 -10.92 -20.43 10.83
C LYS A 283 -10.40 -21.85 11.09
N THR A 284 -9.39 -22.29 10.34
CA THR A 284 -8.73 -23.61 10.49
C THR A 284 -8.06 -23.80 11.85
N ASP A 285 -7.56 -22.72 12.46
CA ASP A 285 -6.86 -22.76 13.75
C ASP A 285 -7.77 -22.35 14.92
N CYS A 286 -9.07 -22.17 14.66
CA CYS A 286 -10.02 -21.62 15.61
C CYS A 286 -10.65 -22.71 16.48
N ARG A 287 -10.41 -22.64 17.79
CA ARG A 287 -11.02 -23.53 18.79
C ARG A 287 -12.29 -22.97 19.43
N ALA A 288 -12.67 -21.74 19.12
CA ALA A 288 -13.88 -21.11 19.65
C ALA A 288 -15.12 -21.47 18.82
N ASP A 289 -16.30 -21.21 19.40
CA ASP A 289 -17.59 -21.40 18.76
C ASP A 289 -17.83 -20.41 17.61
N GLU A 290 -18.70 -20.82 16.68
CA GLU A 290 -19.12 -19.98 15.57
C GLU A 290 -20.07 -18.89 16.05
N VAL A 291 -19.82 -17.66 15.61
CA VAL A 291 -20.63 -16.50 15.96
C VAL A 291 -20.88 -15.58 14.78
N CYS A 292 -22.06 -14.99 14.79
CA CYS A 292 -22.51 -14.10 13.74
C CYS A 292 -21.64 -12.83 13.71
N SER A 293 -21.16 -12.46 12.51
CA SER A 293 -20.33 -11.27 12.32
C SER A 293 -21.09 -9.94 12.44
N TRP A 294 -22.42 -10.00 12.52
CA TRP A 294 -23.33 -8.88 12.73
C TRP A 294 -23.76 -8.75 14.20
N CYS A 295 -24.46 -9.74 14.75
CA CYS A 295 -25.08 -9.65 16.08
C CYS A 295 -24.32 -10.40 17.19
N MET A 296 -23.29 -11.18 16.86
CA MET A 296 -22.54 -12.08 17.77
C MET A 296 -23.32 -13.28 18.32
N GLY A 297 -24.53 -13.55 17.83
CA GLY A 297 -25.31 -14.74 18.21
C GLY A 297 -24.69 -16.04 17.70
N PRO A 298 -25.15 -17.22 18.21
CA PRO A 298 -24.63 -18.54 17.87
C PRO A 298 -25.17 -19.05 16.52
N HIS A 299 -24.93 -18.29 15.44
CA HIS A 299 -25.33 -18.61 14.07
C HIS A 299 -24.39 -17.92 13.07
N THR A 300 -24.48 -18.25 11.79
CA THR A 300 -23.69 -17.59 10.73
C THR A 300 -24.28 -16.24 10.34
N TYR A 301 -23.56 -15.42 9.57
CA TYR A 301 -24.11 -14.14 9.11
C TYR A 301 -25.32 -14.31 8.18
N GLU A 302 -25.34 -15.38 7.39
CA GLU A 302 -26.39 -15.72 6.44
C GLU A 302 -27.71 -16.04 7.16
N ASN A 303 -27.63 -16.68 8.34
CA ASN A 303 -28.78 -17.06 9.16
C ASN A 303 -29.14 -15.98 10.20
N CYS A 304 -28.60 -14.77 10.07
CA CYS A 304 -28.86 -13.70 11.02
C CYS A 304 -30.18 -12.99 10.72
N ASP A 305 -31.10 -13.03 11.67
CA ASP A 305 -32.30 -12.19 11.61
C ASP A 305 -31.94 -10.74 11.97
N LYS A 306 -31.73 -9.94 10.92
CA LYS A 306 -31.37 -8.52 11.03
C LYS A 306 -32.52 -7.65 11.54
N SER A 307 -33.77 -8.15 11.48
CA SER A 307 -34.94 -7.40 11.95
C SER A 307 -35.00 -7.32 13.48
N PHE A 308 -34.52 -8.36 14.19
CA PHE A 308 -34.45 -8.41 15.66
C PHE A 308 -33.14 -7.81 16.23
N SER A 309 -32.06 -7.77 15.44
CA SER A 309 -30.77 -7.22 15.86
C SER A 309 -30.63 -5.74 15.49
N SER A 310 -31.12 -4.84 16.36
CA SER A 310 -31.21 -3.40 16.06
C SER A 310 -29.87 -2.70 15.79
N ARG A 311 -28.71 -3.25 16.22
CA ARG A 311 -27.37 -2.72 15.88
C ARG A 311 -26.31 -3.82 15.76
N PRO A 312 -25.34 -3.68 14.83
CA PRO A 312 -24.24 -4.62 14.74
C PRO A 312 -23.26 -4.46 15.90
N ASN A 313 -22.67 -5.56 16.33
CA ASN A 313 -21.75 -5.65 17.43
C ASN A 313 -20.45 -6.36 17.03
N CYS A 314 -19.33 -5.73 17.37
CA CYS A 314 -18.01 -6.26 17.11
C CYS A 314 -17.49 -7.06 18.32
N ARG A 315 -17.41 -8.39 18.18
CA ARG A 315 -16.89 -9.27 19.24
C ARG A 315 -15.50 -8.88 19.73
N ALA A 316 -14.64 -8.40 18.84
CA ALA A 316 -13.30 -7.94 19.23
C ALA A 316 -13.35 -6.74 20.19
N CYS A 317 -14.24 -5.77 19.95
CA CYS A 317 -14.42 -4.60 20.82
C CYS A 317 -15.02 -5.02 22.18
N VAL A 318 -16.05 -5.87 22.15
CA VAL A 318 -16.68 -6.41 23.37
C VAL A 318 -15.67 -7.16 24.23
N LYS A 319 -14.88 -8.05 23.63
CA LYS A 319 -13.83 -8.81 24.34
C LYS A 319 -12.76 -7.90 24.97
N ASN A 320 -12.47 -6.75 24.35
CA ASN A 320 -11.53 -5.77 24.87
C ASN A 320 -12.18 -4.72 25.78
N LYS A 321 -13.46 -4.90 26.18
CA LYS A 321 -14.22 -3.97 27.01
C LYS A 321 -14.24 -2.54 26.46
N LEU A 322 -14.21 -2.40 25.14
CA LEU A 322 -14.33 -1.12 24.46
C LEU A 322 -15.79 -0.85 24.13
N LYS A 323 -16.22 0.41 24.20
CA LYS A 323 -17.52 0.83 23.68
C LYS A 323 -17.56 0.51 22.18
N SER A 324 -18.51 -0.33 21.78
CA SER A 324 -18.72 -0.66 20.38
C SER A 324 -19.65 0.39 19.79
N ASP A 325 -19.16 1.20 18.85
CA ASP A 325 -19.93 2.26 18.19
C ASP A 325 -21.02 1.73 17.22
N GLY A 326 -21.50 0.50 17.42
CA GLY A 326 -22.48 -0.14 16.55
C GLY A 326 -21.92 -0.46 15.16
N HIS A 327 -20.78 -1.16 15.08
CA HIS A 327 -20.19 -1.62 13.81
C HIS A 327 -20.08 -3.14 13.74
N ALA A 328 -20.17 -3.68 12.53
CA ALA A 328 -20.03 -5.10 12.28
C ALA A 328 -18.56 -5.54 12.32
N ALA A 329 -18.30 -6.83 12.57
CA ALA A 329 -16.94 -7.35 12.74
C ALA A 329 -16.06 -7.20 11.48
N TYR A 330 -16.66 -7.05 10.29
CA TYR A 330 -15.96 -6.86 9.02
C TYR A 330 -15.62 -5.38 8.72
N GLU A 331 -16.15 -4.42 9.48
CA GLU A 331 -15.88 -2.98 9.29
C GLU A 331 -14.55 -2.57 9.97
N LEU A 332 -13.44 -3.04 9.41
CA LEU A 332 -12.08 -2.83 9.92
C LEU A 332 -11.71 -1.36 10.16
N SER A 333 -12.19 -0.45 9.31
CA SER A 333 -11.92 1.00 9.41
C SER A 333 -12.63 1.67 10.58
N LYS A 334 -13.72 1.09 11.09
CA LYS A 334 -14.47 1.59 12.25
C LYS A 334 -14.00 0.96 13.56
N CYS A 335 -13.41 -0.24 13.49
CA CYS A 335 -13.00 -1.00 14.67
C CYS A 335 -11.71 -0.44 15.34
N PRO A 336 -11.76 0.09 16.58
CA PRO A 336 -10.57 0.58 17.28
C PRO A 336 -9.54 -0.53 17.57
N VAL A 337 -10.00 -1.77 17.83
CA VAL A 337 -9.12 -2.92 18.02
C VAL A 337 -8.35 -3.21 16.72
N ALA A 338 -9.03 -3.19 15.58
CA ALA A 338 -8.40 -3.39 14.28
C ALA A 338 -7.36 -2.31 14.01
N LYS A 339 -7.67 -1.03 14.22
CA LYS A 339 -6.72 0.08 14.06
C LYS A 339 -5.46 -0.13 14.90
N LYS A 340 -5.62 -0.49 16.18
CA LYS A 340 -4.49 -0.76 17.09
C LYS A 340 -3.64 -1.94 16.64
N LEU A 341 -4.27 -3.03 16.18
CA LEU A 341 -3.54 -4.20 15.69
C LEU A 341 -2.84 -3.94 14.36
N THR A 342 -3.48 -3.23 13.44
CA THR A 342 -2.88 -2.81 12.17
C THR A 342 -1.69 -1.90 12.40
N ALA A 343 -1.76 -0.94 13.34
CA ALA A 343 -0.63 -0.09 13.70
C ALA A 343 0.55 -0.92 14.25
N ARG A 344 0.27 -1.92 15.10
CA ARG A 344 1.31 -2.85 15.59
C ARG A 344 1.93 -3.66 14.46
N LEU A 345 1.14 -4.15 13.51
CA LEU A 345 1.66 -4.87 12.34
C LEU A 345 2.55 -3.97 11.48
N LYS A 346 2.18 -2.70 11.29
CA LYS A 346 2.98 -1.72 10.56
C LYS A 346 4.37 -1.49 11.18
N ASN A 347 4.48 -1.51 12.51
CA ASN A 347 5.78 -1.35 13.19
C ASN A 347 6.75 -2.52 12.92
N ASN A 348 6.22 -3.69 12.56
CA ASN A 348 6.99 -4.89 12.23
C ASN A 348 7.32 -4.99 10.73
N ILE A 349 7.08 -3.94 9.95
CA ILE A 349 7.35 -3.88 8.51
C ILE A 349 8.46 -2.85 8.24
N GLN A 350 9.38 -3.18 7.33
CA GLN A 350 10.46 -2.32 6.87
C GLN A 350 9.94 -1.37 5.77
N PHE A 351 9.25 -0.30 6.14
CA PHE A 351 8.76 0.64 5.12
C PHE A 351 9.84 1.54 4.52
N ASN A 352 10.97 1.69 5.21
CA ASN A 352 12.09 2.56 4.88
C ASN A 352 13.39 1.75 4.82
#